data_AF-A0A3D2UFL8-F1
#
_entry.id   AF-A0A3D2UFL8-F1
#
_cell.length_a   1.000
_cell.length_b   1.000
_cell.length_c   1.000
_cell.angle_alpha   90.00
_cell.angle_beta   90.00
_cell.angle_gamma   90.00
#
_symmetry.space_group_name_H-M   'P 1'
#
loop_
_entity.id
_entity.type
_entity.pdbx_description
1 polymer ?
#
loop_
_entity_poly.entity_id
_entity_poly.type
_entity_poly.pdbx_seq_one_letter_code
_entity_poly.pdbx_strand_id
1 'polypeptide(L)' 'MRDAGRGELADQEDAQERVLADYLPEGLSEDEVRAIVRKIIESGVDQLGPLMGQVIPLIRGRFEGKEANRIVREELGS' A
#
# COMPACT_ATOMS: atom_id res chain seq x y z
N MET A 1 -11.87 -28.89 11.03
CA MET A 1 -10.42 -28.84 10.78
C MET A 1 -10.28 -28.03 9.51
N ARG A 2 -10.09 -26.70 9.64
CA ARG A 2 -8.87 -25.95 9.29
C ARG A 2 -8.50 -26.09 7.81
N ASP A 3 -8.30 -24.93 7.16
CA ASP A 3 -7.31 -24.61 6.12
C ASP A 3 -7.90 -23.43 5.31
N ALA A 4 -7.73 -22.16 5.69
CA ALA A 4 -6.47 -21.40 5.74
C ALA A 4 -5.62 -21.60 4.48
N GLY A 5 -5.98 -20.89 3.41
CA GLY A 5 -5.14 -20.70 2.23
C GLY A 5 -5.67 -19.48 1.48
N ARG A 6 -5.24 -18.26 1.79
CA ARG A 6 -3.98 -17.69 1.27
C ARG A 6 -3.72 -18.18 -0.15
N GLY A 7 -4.65 -17.87 -1.04
CA GLY A 7 -4.41 -17.87 -2.46
C GLY A 7 -3.34 -16.82 -2.76
N GLU A 8 -2.15 -17.32 -3.07
CA GLU A 8 -1.27 -16.80 -4.12
C GLU A 8 -0.88 -15.33 -3.92
N LEU A 9 0.14 -15.01 -3.09
CA LEU A 9 1.54 -14.95 -3.53
C LEU A 9 1.73 -15.04 -5.06
N ALA A 10 1.10 -14.12 -5.78
CA ALA A 10 1.51 -13.76 -7.13
C ALA A 10 2.72 -12.82 -7.00
N ASP A 11 3.90 -13.43 -7.14
CA ASP A 11 5.08 -12.89 -7.80
C ASP A 11 5.61 -11.52 -7.32
N GLN A 12 6.66 -11.64 -6.49
CA GLN A 12 7.66 -10.61 -6.26
C GLN A 12 8.43 -10.32 -7.56
N GLU A 13 7.94 -9.41 -8.41
CA GLU A 13 8.70 -8.86 -9.54
C GLU A 13 8.38 -7.36 -9.65
N ASP A 14 9.13 -6.53 -8.93
CA ASP A 14 9.80 -5.34 -9.50
C ASP A 14 10.28 -4.41 -8.38
N ALA A 15 11.42 -4.77 -7.83
CA ALA A 15 12.35 -3.77 -7.34
C ALA A 15 12.95 -3.05 -8.56
N GLN A 16 12.36 -1.91 -8.97
CA GLN A 16 13.07 -0.81 -9.64
C GLN A 16 12.19 0.40 -9.96
N GLU A 17 12.86 1.54 -10.13
CA GLU A 17 12.40 2.89 -10.53
C GLU A 17 11.93 3.81 -9.39
N ARG A 18 12.47 5.01 -9.12
CA ARG A 18 13.55 5.87 -9.66
C ARG A 18 14.02 6.73 -8.45
N VAL A 19 15.31 6.88 -8.17
CA VAL A 19 16.20 7.92 -8.74
C VAL A 19 15.53 9.30 -8.79
N LEU A 20 15.91 10.15 -7.82
CA LEU A 20 16.09 11.60 -7.99
C LEU A 20 14.85 12.46 -8.33
N ALA A 21 13.89 12.59 -7.41
CA ALA A 21 12.92 13.71 -7.43
C ALA A 21 13.45 14.84 -6.54
N ASP A 22 14.42 15.57 -7.09
CA ASP A 22 15.04 16.75 -6.52
C ASP A 22 14.07 17.94 -6.64
N TYR A 23 13.85 18.67 -5.53
CA TYR A 23 13.29 20.03 -5.42
C TYR A 23 11.77 20.32 -5.31
N LEU A 24 10.87 19.34 -5.28
CA LEU A 24 9.48 19.56 -4.80
C LEU A 24 8.95 18.22 -4.28
N PRO A 25 8.24 18.14 -3.14
CA PRO A 25 7.59 16.87 -2.79
C PRO A 25 6.47 16.64 -3.81
N GLU A 26 6.79 15.92 -4.88
CA GLU A 26 5.80 15.39 -5.80
C GLU A 26 4.81 14.60 -4.96
N GLY A 27 3.53 14.98 -5.11
CA GLY A 27 2.43 14.23 -4.52
C GLY A 27 2.53 12.78 -4.98
N LEU A 28 2.17 11.86 -4.09
CA LEU A 28 2.13 10.46 -4.48
C LEU A 28 1.03 10.27 -5.53
N SER A 29 1.31 9.43 -6.51
CA SER A 29 0.30 8.88 -7.39
C SER A 29 -0.50 7.77 -6.69
N GLU A 30 -1.66 7.41 -7.24
CA GLU A 30 -2.43 6.27 -6.76
C GLU A 30 -1.61 4.97 -6.80
N ASP A 31 -0.82 4.75 -7.85
CA ASP A 31 0.00 3.56 -8.02
C ASP A 31 1.09 3.44 -6.95
N GLU A 32 1.75 4.56 -6.59
CA GLU A 32 2.72 4.59 -5.49
C GLU A 32 2.07 4.28 -4.14
N VAL A 33 0.87 4.80 -3.89
CA VAL A 33 0.11 4.48 -2.66
C VAL A 33 -0.30 3.02 -2.65
N ARG A 34 -0.74 2.48 -3.78
CA ARG A 34 -1.09 1.06 -3.94
C ARG A 34 0.13 0.16 -3.66
N ALA A 35 1.31 0.53 -4.14
CA ALA A 35 2.56 -0.18 -3.85
C ALA A 35 2.90 -0.16 -2.35
N ILE A 36 2.74 0.99 -1.67
CA ILE A 36 2.92 1.10 -0.21
C ILE A 36 1.95 0.17 0.52
N VAL A 37 0.68 0.17 0.13
CA VAL A 37 -0.37 -0.68 0.73
C VAL A 37 -0.03 -2.16 0.57
N ARG A 38 0.31 -2.61 -0.64
CA ARG A 38 0.70 -4.00 -0.92
C ARG A 38 1.87 -4.46 -0.06
N LYS A 39 2.90 -3.63 0.04
CA LYS A 39 4.07 -3.93 0.88
C LYS A 39 3.73 -4.12 2.35
N ILE A 40 2.78 -3.34 2.88
CA ILE A 40 2.33 -3.50 4.28
C ILE A 40 1.47 -4.76 4.42
N ILE A 41 0.63 -5.08 3.44
CA ILE A 41 -0.15 -6.34 3.41
C ILE A 41 0.80 -7.55 3.40
N GLU A 42 1.85 -7.53 2.58
CA GLU A 42 2.89 -8.57 2.51
C GLU A 42 3.60 -8.79 3.85
N SER A 43 3.72 -7.74 4.67
CA SER A 43 4.27 -7.86 6.04
C SER A 43 3.36 -8.59 7.03
N GLY A 44 2.15 -8.98 6.61
CA GLY A 44 1.17 -9.73 7.39
C GLY A 44 0.06 -8.88 7.99
N VAL A 45 -0.12 -7.65 7.50
CA VAL A 45 -1.13 -6.70 8.00
C VAL A 45 -2.31 -6.66 7.04
N ASP A 46 -3.34 -7.43 7.35
CA ASP A 46 -4.54 -7.62 6.50
C ASP A 46 -5.80 -6.95 7.06
N GLN A 47 -5.67 -6.16 8.13
CA GLN A 47 -6.77 -5.46 8.78
C GLN A 47 -6.75 -3.97 8.44
N LEU A 48 -7.90 -3.43 8.03
CA LEU A 48 -8.03 -2.02 7.62
C LEU A 48 -7.47 -1.02 8.64
N GLY A 49 -7.78 -1.18 9.93
CA GLY A 49 -7.33 -0.26 10.98
C GLY A 49 -5.80 -0.21 11.11
N PRO A 50 -5.13 -1.35 11.37
CA PRO A 50 -3.68 -1.45 11.39
C PRO A 50 -3.01 -0.99 10.09
N LEU A 51 -3.58 -1.34 8.93
CA LEU A 51 -3.06 -0.96 7.62
C LEU A 51 -3.10 0.56 7.42
N MET A 52 -4.24 1.20 7.72
CA MET A 52 -4.36 2.67 7.71
C MET A 52 -3.39 3.34 8.70
N GLY A 53 -3.15 2.71 9.86
CA GLY A 53 -2.18 3.20 10.85
C GLY A 53 -0.74 3.26 10.33
N GLN A 54 -0.39 2.40 9.37
CA GLN A 54 0.92 2.37 8.73
C GLN A 54 0.98 3.18 7.43
N VAL A 55 -0.11 3.21 6.65
CA VAL A 55 -0.18 3.96 5.39
C VAL A 55 -0.22 5.48 5.65
N ILE A 56 -1.04 5.95 6.59
CA ILE A 56 -1.27 7.39 6.82
C ILE A 56 0.03 8.18 7.09
N PRO A 57 0.96 7.72 7.95
CA PRO A 57 2.24 8.41 8.16
C PRO A 57 3.11 8.50 6.90
N LEU A 58 3.04 7.52 5.99
CA LEU A 58 3.86 7.46 4.77
C LEU A 58 3.36 8.40 3.67
N ILE A 59 2.07 8.70 3.67
CA ILE A 59 1.42 9.50 2.63
C ILE A 59 1.04 10.92 3.09
N ARG A 60 1.13 11.21 4.40
CA ARG A 60 0.68 12.48 4.99
C ARG A 60 1.33 13.67 4.29
N GLY A 61 0.48 14.58 3.80
CA GLY A 61 0.94 15.80 3.09
C GLY A 61 1.40 15.55 1.65
N ARG A 62 1.31 14.30 1.16
CA ARG A 62 1.64 13.90 -0.21
C ARG A 62 0.49 13.21 -0.92
N PHE A 63 -0.50 12.70 -0.18
CA PHE A 63 -1.71 12.06 -0.70
C PHE A 63 -2.90 12.27 0.23
N GLU A 64 -4.11 12.18 -0.31
CA GLU A 64 -5.34 12.32 0.44
C GLU A 64 -5.68 11.05 1.24
N GLY A 65 -5.92 11.20 2.54
CA GLY A 65 -6.20 10.07 3.43
C GLY A 65 -7.50 9.34 3.12
N LYS A 66 -8.50 10.05 2.57
CA LYS A 66 -9.75 9.42 2.10
C LYS A 66 -9.50 8.52 0.90
N GLU A 67 -8.66 8.97 -0.02
CA GLU A 67 -8.32 8.24 -1.23
C GLU A 67 -7.47 7.01 -0.91
N ALA A 68 -6.52 7.15 0.02
CA ALA A 68 -5.79 6.02 0.55
C ALA A 68 -6.71 4.98 1.23
N ASN A 69 -7.78 5.41 1.91
CA ASN A 69 -8.75 4.48 2.48
C ASN A 69 -9.48 3.67 1.40
N ARG A 70 -9.81 4.29 0.26
CA ARG A 70 -10.38 3.58 -0.90
C ARG A 70 -9.41 2.53 -1.41
N ILE A 71 -8.17 2.91 -1.70
CA ILE A 71 -7.12 2.01 -2.22
C ILE A 71 -6.89 0.85 -1.26
N VAL A 72 -6.81 1.11 0.05
CA VAL A 72 -6.63 0.07 1.06
C VAL A 72 -7.77 -0.96 1.04
N ARG A 73 -9.03 -0.53 0.88
CA ARG A 73 -10.16 -1.46 0.79
C ARG A 73 -10.10 -2.31 -0.47
N GLU A 74 -9.75 -1.70 -1.59
CA GLU A 74 -9.58 -2.39 -2.86
C GLU A 74 -8.49 -3.46 -2.79
N GLU A 75 -7.34 -3.13 -2.20
CA GLU A 75 -6.22 -4.07 -2.04
C GLU A 75 -6.50 -5.18 -1.01
N LEU A 76 -7.39 -4.95 -0.04
CA LEU A 76 -7.89 -5.99 0.87
C LEU A 76 -9.04 -6.82 0.25
N GLY A 77 -9.54 -6.45 -0.94
CA GLY A 77 -10.67 -7.12 -1.58
C GLY A 77 -12.01 -6.93 -0.88
N SER A 78 -12.21 -5.81 -0.16
CA SER A 78 -13.44 -5.47 0.59
C SER A 78 -14.32 -4.43 -0.10
#